data_AF-A0A183CK17-F1
#
_entry.id   AF-A0A183CK17-F1
#
_cell.length_a   1.000
_cell.length_b   1.000
_cell.length_c   1.000
_cell.angle_alpha   90.00
_cell.angle_beta   90.00
_cell.angle_gamma   90.00
#
_symmetry.space_group_name_H-M   'P 1'
#
loop_
_entity.id
_entity.type
_entity.pdbx_description
1 polymer ?
#
loop_
_entity_poly.entity_id
_entity_poly.type
_entity_poly.pdbx_seq_one_letter_code
_entity_poly.pdbx_strand_id
1 'polypeptide(L)'
;MVATDGMVEDDTDAVDIVQPTAKLIGLTKEQLEQYRNDPFWKAIRYSLFVAFWLVWLAMFVGAILIVVLSPKCHQVNWTEKMVAYKVFTLAYSDSKNGIGDFATVGKKLEDLKNIGVSAIWPTPVLKYYKNALGPEAIEKLEVSDQLGGVDAFKDPCDGKLGSKHNFWRQT
;
A
#
# COMPACT_ATOMS: atom_id res chain seq x y z
N MET A 1 -83.06 42.76 30.44
CA MET A 1 -81.62 43.04 30.26
C MET A 1 -80.86 41.86 30.82
N VAL A 2 -80.53 40.87 30.00
CA VAL A 2 -79.58 39.81 30.39
C VAL A 2 -78.70 39.53 29.18
N ALA A 3 -77.46 40.00 29.27
CA ALA A 3 -76.30 39.63 28.47
C ALA A 3 -75.10 39.99 29.38
N THR A 4 -74.05 39.22 29.54
CA THR A 4 -73.59 37.88 29.14
C THR A 4 -72.31 37.76 29.95
N ASP A 5 -72.19 36.72 30.75
CA ASP A 5 -70.96 36.41 31.49
C ASP A 5 -70.15 35.41 30.66
N GLY A 6 -68.83 35.51 30.73
CA GLY A 6 -67.95 34.37 30.47
C GLY A 6 -67.38 34.20 29.05
N MET A 7 -66.11 34.61 28.94
CA MET A 7 -64.95 33.79 28.56
C MET A 7 -64.80 33.24 27.13
N VAL A 8 -63.64 33.65 26.60
CA VAL A 8 -62.80 33.12 25.53
C VAL A 8 -62.70 31.59 25.51
N GLU A 9 -62.88 30.99 24.34
CA GLU A 9 -62.13 29.82 23.90
C GLU A 9 -61.66 30.05 22.46
N ASP A 10 -60.34 30.01 22.31
CA ASP A 10 -59.57 30.04 21.09
C ASP A 10 -59.66 28.65 20.46
N ASP A 11 -60.32 28.52 19.32
CA ASP A 11 -60.24 27.33 18.48
C ASP A 11 -59.89 27.75 17.06
N THR A 12 -58.57 27.76 16.84
CA THR A 12 -57.92 27.23 15.64
C THR A 12 -58.39 27.80 14.31
N ASP A 13 -57.64 28.78 13.82
CA ASP A 13 -56.99 28.74 12.51
C ASP A 13 -57.59 27.71 11.53
N ALA A 14 -58.68 28.09 10.88
CA ALA A 14 -59.05 27.51 9.60
C ALA A 14 -57.98 27.91 8.57
N VAL A 15 -56.81 27.28 8.65
CA VAL A 15 -55.92 27.12 7.51
C VAL A 15 -56.68 26.20 6.58
N ASP A 16 -57.46 26.81 5.69
CA ASP A 16 -57.84 26.14 4.44
C ASP A 16 -56.53 25.77 3.76
N ILE A 17 -56.09 24.53 4.01
CA ILE A 17 -55.12 23.86 3.15
C ILE A 17 -55.88 23.71 1.83
N VAL A 18 -55.83 24.76 1.02
CA VAL A 18 -55.92 24.66 -0.43
C VAL A 18 -54.81 23.68 -0.75
N GLN A 19 -55.15 22.39 -0.80
CA GLN A 19 -54.32 21.42 -1.46
C GLN A 19 -54.10 22.06 -2.82
N PRO A 20 -52.85 22.45 -3.17
CA PRO A 20 -52.59 22.66 -4.57
C PRO A 20 -52.97 21.31 -5.15
N THR A 21 -54.06 21.28 -5.92
CA THR A 21 -54.30 20.18 -6.85
C THR A 21 -53.05 20.20 -7.70
N ALA A 22 -52.06 19.43 -7.23
CA ALA A 22 -50.74 19.36 -7.80
C ALA A 22 -51.07 18.93 -9.20
N LYS A 23 -50.98 19.89 -10.12
CA LYS A 23 -51.35 19.75 -11.51
C LYS A 23 -50.70 18.45 -11.92
N LEU A 24 -51.49 17.40 -12.09
CA LEU A 24 -50.98 16.05 -12.34
C LEU A 24 -50.34 16.16 -13.71
N ILE A 25 -49.03 16.41 -13.72
CA ILE A 25 -48.17 16.37 -14.91
C ILE A 25 -48.00 14.87 -15.18
N GLY A 26 -49.09 14.21 -15.59
CA GLY A 26 -49.16 12.77 -15.64
C GLY A 26 -50.49 12.29 -16.20
N LEU A 27 -50.40 11.30 -17.10
CA LEU A 27 -51.54 10.58 -17.65
C LEU A 27 -52.32 9.89 -16.51
N THR A 28 -53.66 9.93 -16.55
CA THR A 28 -54.49 9.22 -15.56
C THR A 28 -54.20 7.72 -15.60
N LYS A 29 -54.33 7.02 -14.47
CA LYS A 29 -53.99 5.59 -14.32
C LYS A 29 -54.60 4.73 -15.45
N GLU A 30 -55.84 5.02 -15.82
CA GLU A 30 -56.61 4.39 -16.91
C GLU A 30 -55.89 4.51 -18.27
N GLN A 31 -55.45 5.72 -18.62
CA GLN A 31 -54.76 5.98 -19.89
C GLN A 31 -53.33 5.46 -19.89
N LEU A 32 -52.67 5.46 -18.72
CA LEU A 32 -51.34 4.90 -18.55
C LEU A 32 -51.35 3.37 -18.68
N GLU A 33 -52.36 2.70 -18.14
CA GLU A 33 -52.51 1.24 -18.16
C GLU A 33 -52.71 0.69 -19.57
N GLN A 34 -53.42 1.45 -20.42
CA GLN A 34 -53.57 1.15 -21.86
C GLN A 34 -52.21 1.19 -22.58
N TYR A 35 -51.42 2.25 -22.41
CA TYR A 35 -50.11 2.42 -23.08
C TYR A 35 -48.97 1.59 -22.45
N ARG A 36 -49.06 1.28 -21.15
CA ARG A 36 -48.10 0.45 -20.41
C ARG A 36 -47.99 -0.98 -20.95
N ASN A 37 -49.07 -1.46 -21.57
CA ASN A 37 -49.20 -2.84 -22.01
C ASN A 37 -48.95 -3.07 -23.49
N ASP A 38 -48.56 -2.05 -24.25
CA ASP A 38 -48.25 -2.19 -25.67
C ASP A 38 -47.06 -3.15 -25.89
N PRO A 39 -47.12 -4.02 -26.91
CA PRO A 39 -46.07 -4.98 -27.21
C PRO A 39 -44.71 -4.30 -27.49
N PHE A 40 -44.73 -3.08 -28.02
CA PHE A 40 -43.53 -2.26 -28.21
C PHE A 40 -42.85 -1.87 -26.87
N TRP A 41 -43.60 -1.33 -25.91
CA TRP A 41 -43.07 -0.89 -24.61
C TRP A 41 -42.69 -2.06 -23.70
N LYS A 42 -43.42 -3.18 -23.79
CA LYS A 42 -43.05 -4.43 -23.13
C LYS A 42 -41.74 -4.98 -23.68
N ALA A 43 -41.58 -5.05 -25.00
CA ALA A 43 -40.36 -5.53 -25.64
C ALA A 43 -39.15 -4.66 -25.27
N ILE A 44 -39.31 -3.33 -25.24
CA ILE A 44 -38.26 -2.40 -24.80
C ILE A 44 -37.86 -2.65 -23.35
N ARG A 45 -38.83 -2.79 -22.43
CA ARG A 45 -38.53 -3.04 -21.03
C ARG A 45 -37.75 -4.34 -20.86
N TYR A 46 -38.19 -5.43 -21.49
CA TYR A 46 -37.50 -6.72 -21.42
C TYR A 46 -36.15 -6.71 -22.14
N SER A 47 -36.02 -6.03 -23.29
CA SER A 47 -34.75 -5.95 -24.01
C SER A 47 -33.69 -5.18 -23.21
N LEU A 48 -34.07 -4.08 -22.56
CA LEU A 48 -33.19 -3.33 -21.65
C LEU A 48 -32.76 -4.17 -20.44
N PHE A 49 -33.69 -4.91 -19.83
CA PHE A 49 -33.35 -5.82 -18.72
C PHE A 49 -32.37 -6.90 -19.18
N VAL A 50 -32.64 -7.58 -20.30
CA VAL A 50 -31.77 -8.63 -20.82
C VAL A 50 -30.40 -8.08 -21.22
N ALA A 51 -30.35 -6.93 -21.91
CA ALA A 51 -29.08 -6.29 -22.28
C ALA A 51 -28.25 -5.91 -21.06
N PHE A 52 -28.90 -5.35 -20.02
CA PHE A 52 -28.23 -5.03 -18.76
C PHE A 52 -27.61 -6.27 -18.11
N TRP A 53 -28.36 -7.38 -18.03
CA TRP A 53 -27.86 -8.64 -17.47
C TRP A 53 -26.71 -9.25 -18.31
N LEU A 54 -26.78 -9.17 -19.64
CA LEU A 54 -25.70 -9.65 -20.51
C LEU A 54 -24.41 -8.85 -20.33
N VAL A 55 -24.50 -7.51 -20.29
CA VAL A 55 -23.35 -6.64 -20.06
C VAL A 55 -22.77 -6.88 -18.66
N TRP A 56 -23.63 -7.02 -17.66
CA TRP A 56 -23.22 -7.31 -16.28
C TRP A 56 -22.47 -8.65 -16.18
N LEU A 57 -23.01 -9.72 -16.76
CA LEU A 57 -22.37 -11.03 -16.80
C LEU A 57 -21.06 -11.00 -17.59
N ALA A 58 -21.02 -10.31 -18.74
CA ALA A 58 -19.82 -10.17 -19.54
C ALA A 58 -18.70 -9.45 -18.78
N MET A 59 -19.03 -8.36 -18.06
CA MET A 59 -18.06 -7.65 -17.22
C MET A 59 -17.54 -8.54 -16.08
N PHE A 60 -18.44 -9.30 -15.44
CA PHE A 60 -18.07 -10.20 -14.35
C PHE A 60 -17.13 -11.32 -14.81
N VAL A 61 -17.45 -11.97 -15.93
CA VAL A 61 -16.59 -12.99 -16.54
C VAL A 61 -15.26 -12.38 -16.98
N GLY A 62 -15.26 -11.17 -17.55
CA GLY A 62 -14.05 -10.45 -17.94
C GLY A 62 -13.10 -10.20 -16.75
N ALA A 63 -13.64 -9.78 -15.60
CA ALA A 63 -12.83 -9.58 -14.39
C ALA A 63 -12.20 -10.90 -13.90
N ILE A 64 -12.97 -11.99 -13.88
CA ILE A 64 -12.47 -13.32 -13.49
C ILE A 64 -11.35 -13.78 -14.43
N LEU A 65 -11.53 -13.60 -15.75
CA LEU A 65 -10.54 -13.95 -16.75
C LEU A 65 -9.23 -13.18 -16.54
N ILE A 66 -9.29 -11.88 -16.26
CA ILE A 66 -8.08 -11.08 -15.99
C ILE A 66 -7.33 -11.63 -14.77
N VAL A 67 -8.04 -11.98 -13.69
CA VAL A 67 -7.42 -12.52 -12.48
C VAL A 67 -6.76 -13.87 -12.72
N VAL A 68 -7.41 -14.77 -13.47
CA VAL A 68 -6.88 -16.13 -13.75
C VAL A 68 -5.74 -16.10 -14.76
N LEU A 69 -5.81 -15.22 -15.76
CA LEU A 69 -4.78 -15.08 -16.78
C LEU A 69 -3.57 -14.28 -16.29
N SER A 70 -3.71 -13.48 -15.22
CA SER A 70 -2.59 -12.76 -14.62
C SER A 70 -1.58 -13.78 -14.08
N PRO A 71 -0.40 -13.93 -14.73
CA PRO A 71 0.59 -14.86 -14.26
C PRO A 71 1.02 -14.43 -12.86
N LYS A 72 1.17 -15.40 -11.95
CA LYS A 72 1.70 -15.12 -10.63
C LYS A 72 3.07 -14.48 -10.80
N CYS A 73 3.27 -13.29 -10.24
CA CYS A 73 4.57 -12.63 -10.24
C CYS A 73 5.61 -13.60 -9.69
N HIS A 74 6.67 -13.83 -10.46
CA HIS A 74 7.80 -14.62 -10.00
C HIS A 74 8.35 -13.95 -8.73
N GLN A 75 8.34 -14.68 -7.62
CA GLN A 75 8.95 -14.26 -6.36
C GLN A 75 10.46 -14.31 -6.55
N VAL A 76 10.99 -13.34 -7.27
CA VAL A 76 12.43 -13.13 -7.41
C VAL A 76 13.00 -12.90 -6.02
N ASN A 77 13.92 -13.77 -5.64
CA ASN A 77 14.59 -13.67 -4.36
C ASN A 77 15.28 -12.31 -4.25
N TRP A 78 15.39 -11.76 -3.04
CA TRP A 78 16.09 -10.50 -2.79
C TRP A 78 17.52 -10.51 -3.36
N THR A 79 18.14 -11.71 -3.44
CA THR A 79 19.45 -11.96 -4.04
C THR A 79 19.54 -11.70 -5.54
N GLU A 80 18.43 -11.82 -6.29
CA GLU A 80 18.42 -11.63 -7.75
C GLU A 80 18.26 -10.17 -8.15
N LYS A 81 17.65 -9.36 -7.27
CA LYS A 81 17.43 -7.92 -7.49
C LYS A 81 18.51 -7.04 -6.88
N MET A 82 19.41 -7.60 -6.08
CA MET A 82 20.40 -6.81 -5.35
C MET A 82 21.71 -6.65 -6.12
N VAL A 83 22.27 -5.45 -6.02
CA VAL A 83 23.67 -5.19 -6.37
C VAL A 83 24.51 -5.32 -5.12
N ALA A 84 25.38 -6.34 -5.08
CA ALA A 84 26.34 -6.55 -4.02
C ALA A 84 27.65 -5.81 -4.32
N TYR A 85 28.11 -4.97 -3.39
CA TYR A 85 29.40 -4.29 -3.50
C TYR A 85 30.38 -4.85 -2.47
N LYS A 86 31.53 -5.35 -2.95
CA LYS A 86 32.61 -5.84 -2.10
C LYS A 86 33.43 -4.65 -1.61
N VAL A 87 33.41 -4.41 -0.31
CA VAL A 87 34.15 -3.31 0.34
C VAL A 87 35.34 -3.88 1.06
N PHE A 88 36.53 -3.32 0.79
CA PHE A 88 37.72 -3.65 1.56
C PHE A 88 37.84 -2.72 2.77
N THR A 89 37.42 -3.18 3.95
CA THR A 89 37.22 -2.35 5.16
C THR A 89 38.47 -1.55 5.55
N LEU A 90 39.64 -2.19 5.48
CA LEU A 90 40.92 -1.57 5.87
C LEU A 90 41.35 -0.42 4.94
N ALA A 91 41.00 -0.45 3.65
CA ALA A 91 41.42 0.57 2.68
C ALA A 91 40.29 1.51 2.24
N TYR A 92 39.05 1.24 2.62
CA TYR A 92 37.90 1.98 2.12
C TYR A 92 37.73 3.37 2.75
N SER A 93 38.12 3.53 4.01
CA SER A 93 38.05 4.83 4.65
C SER A 93 39.07 4.96 5.76
N ASP A 94 39.87 6.02 5.71
CA ASP A 94 40.82 6.31 6.77
C ASP A 94 40.07 6.81 8.02
N SER A 95 40.47 6.34 9.20
CA SER A 95 39.91 6.71 10.50
C SER A 95 41.01 7.14 11.44
N LYS A 96 41.64 6.19 12.16
CA LYS A 96 42.74 6.42 13.09
C LYS A 96 43.89 5.50 12.70
N ASN A 97 45.03 6.09 12.35
CA ASN A 97 46.29 5.43 11.96
C ASN A 97 46.39 4.94 10.50
N GLY A 98 45.62 5.48 9.55
CA GLY A 98 45.75 5.11 8.13
C GLY A 98 45.04 3.80 7.76
N ILE A 99 44.28 3.22 8.70
CA ILE A 99 43.57 1.94 8.56
C ILE A 99 42.09 2.18 8.82
N GLY A 100 41.23 1.65 7.95
CA GLY A 100 39.79 1.82 8.06
C GLY A 100 39.09 0.93 9.06
N ASP A 101 38.03 1.47 9.68
CA ASP A 101 37.21 0.83 10.71
C ASP A 101 35.73 0.71 10.27
N PHE A 102 34.95 -0.12 10.98
CA PHE A 102 33.52 -0.30 10.68
C PHE A 102 32.68 0.95 10.93
N ALA A 103 33.06 1.77 11.91
CA ALA A 103 32.36 3.01 12.24
C ALA A 103 32.41 4.02 11.07
N THR A 104 33.53 4.11 10.36
CA THR A 104 33.72 5.03 9.24
C THR A 104 33.11 4.48 7.96
N VAL A 105 33.15 3.16 7.75
CA VAL A 105 32.34 2.50 6.69
C VAL A 105 30.86 2.84 6.90
N GLY A 106 30.38 2.80 8.14
CA GLY A 106 29.02 3.18 8.55
C GLY A 106 28.57 4.59 8.12
N LYS A 107 29.52 5.54 8.07
CA LYS A 107 29.25 6.92 7.60
C LYS A 107 29.05 6.98 6.09
N LYS A 108 29.83 6.22 5.33
CA LYS A 108 29.78 6.15 3.85
C LYS A 108 28.69 5.23 3.30
N LEU A 109 27.94 4.54 4.17
CA LEU A 109 26.79 3.71 3.76
C LEU A 109 25.72 4.51 3.01
N GLU A 110 25.55 5.79 3.33
CA GLU A 110 24.58 6.66 2.66
C GLU A 110 24.99 6.94 1.21
N ASP A 111 26.29 7.11 0.95
CA ASP A 111 26.82 7.29 -0.41
C ASP A 111 26.60 6.03 -1.25
N LEU A 112 26.85 4.85 -0.67
CA LEU A 112 26.62 3.57 -1.34
C LEU A 112 25.14 3.34 -1.66
N LYS A 113 24.24 3.77 -0.76
CA LYS A 113 22.80 3.73 -0.99
C LYS A 113 22.39 4.65 -2.14
N ASN A 114 22.98 5.84 -2.25
CA ASN A 114 22.69 6.79 -3.34
C ASN A 114 23.14 6.25 -4.71
N ILE A 115 24.15 5.38 -4.75
CA ILE A 115 24.65 4.72 -5.97
C ILE A 115 23.81 3.47 -6.32
N GLY A 116 22.84 3.08 -5.48
CA GLY A 116 21.94 1.95 -5.73
C GLY A 116 22.49 0.60 -5.27
N VAL A 117 23.52 0.58 -4.42
CA VAL A 117 24.03 -0.65 -3.81
C VAL A 117 23.04 -1.14 -2.77
N SER A 118 22.61 -2.40 -2.90
CA SER A 118 21.59 -3.01 -2.03
C SER A 118 22.20 -3.86 -0.92
N ALA A 119 23.39 -4.42 -1.15
CA ALA A 119 24.11 -5.20 -0.15
C ALA A 119 25.61 -4.91 -0.19
N ILE A 120 26.24 -4.95 0.97
CA ILE A 120 27.68 -4.70 1.11
C ILE A 120 28.33 -5.93 1.71
N TRP A 121 29.42 -6.37 1.09
CA TRP A 121 30.26 -7.44 1.59
C TRP A 121 31.58 -6.84 2.11
N PRO A 122 31.70 -6.59 3.43
CA PRO A 122 32.96 -6.13 4.01
C PRO A 122 33.99 -7.27 4.11
N THR A 123 35.23 -7.01 3.71
CA THR A 123 36.38 -7.90 3.89
C THR A 123 37.60 -7.05 4.26
N PRO A 124 38.49 -7.44 5.19
CA PRO A 124 38.39 -8.49 6.21
C PRO A 124 37.47 -8.10 7.40
N VAL A 125 36.91 -9.10 8.09
CA VAL A 125 36.15 -8.92 9.34
C VAL A 125 36.85 -9.56 10.54
N LEU A 126 37.54 -10.67 10.30
CA LEU A 126 38.16 -11.50 11.34
C LEU A 126 39.57 -11.02 11.72
N LYS A 127 40.13 -11.57 12.79
CA LYS A 127 41.55 -11.41 13.17
C LYS A 127 42.43 -12.24 12.22
N TYR A 128 43.39 -11.59 11.57
CA TYR A 128 44.36 -12.22 10.67
C TYR A 128 45.79 -12.02 11.17
N TYR A 129 46.66 -12.98 10.87
CA TYR A 129 48.10 -12.79 11.01
C TYR A 129 48.57 -11.69 10.05
N LYS A 130 49.45 -10.79 10.54
CA LYS A 130 49.80 -9.47 9.95
C LYS A 130 50.06 -9.40 8.43
N ASN A 131 50.30 -10.52 7.74
CA ASN A 131 50.82 -10.54 6.37
C ASN A 131 50.02 -11.41 5.38
N ALA A 132 48.87 -11.98 5.74
CA ALA A 132 48.11 -12.83 4.81
C ALA A 132 46.59 -12.60 4.91
N LEU A 133 45.94 -12.42 3.76
CA LEU A 133 44.52 -12.13 3.58
C LEU A 133 43.72 -13.35 3.06
N GLY A 134 44.30 -14.55 3.15
CA GLY A 134 43.65 -15.80 2.79
C GLY A 134 42.92 -16.47 3.97
N PRO A 135 42.03 -17.44 3.71
CA PRO A 135 41.33 -18.21 4.75
C PRO A 135 42.30 -18.95 5.70
N GLU A 136 43.51 -19.25 5.25
CA GLU A 136 44.58 -19.89 6.03
C GLU A 136 45.23 -18.97 7.08
N ALA A 137 45.01 -17.66 7.00
CA ALA A 137 45.63 -16.66 7.88
C ALA A 137 44.75 -16.20 9.03
N ILE A 138 43.58 -16.82 9.19
CA ILE A 138 42.62 -16.53 10.26
C ILE A 138 43.17 -17.10 11.57
N GLU A 139 43.60 -16.22 12.47
CA GLU A 139 44.08 -16.60 13.79
C GLU A 139 42.91 -17.00 14.70
N LYS A 140 41.81 -16.25 14.61
CA LYS A 140 40.63 -16.45 15.45
C LYS A 140 39.35 -15.98 14.75
N LEU A 141 38.26 -16.72 14.98
CA LEU A 141 36.90 -16.37 14.53
C LEU A 141 36.29 -15.23 15.37
N GLU A 142 37.07 -14.19 15.64
CA GLU A 142 36.65 -12.99 16.34
C GLU A 142 36.82 -11.77 15.45
N VAL A 143 35.94 -10.79 15.61
CA VAL A 143 36.06 -9.51 14.91
C VAL A 143 37.37 -8.85 15.32
N SER A 144 38.12 -8.33 14.35
CA SER A 144 39.41 -7.71 14.63
C SER A 144 39.27 -6.50 15.57
N ASP A 145 40.04 -6.48 16.65
CA ASP A 145 40.11 -5.33 17.56
C ASP A 145 40.62 -4.09 16.82
N GLN A 146 41.41 -4.28 15.75
CA GLN A 146 41.88 -3.20 14.88
C GLN A 146 40.75 -2.52 14.10
N LEU A 147 39.61 -3.22 13.92
CA LEU A 147 38.44 -2.70 13.22
C LEU A 147 37.38 -2.12 14.19
N GLY A 148 37.66 -2.11 15.50
CA GLY A 148 36.76 -1.62 16.54
C GLY A 148 35.95 -2.72 17.26
N GLY A 149 36.23 -4.00 16.99
CA GLY A 149 35.57 -5.13 17.66
C GLY A 149 34.10 -5.34 17.25
N VAL A 150 33.40 -6.21 18.00
CA VAL A 150 32.03 -6.65 17.68
C VAL A 150 31.02 -5.50 17.79
N ASP A 151 31.21 -4.58 18.73
CA ASP A 151 30.30 -3.47 18.96
C ASP A 151 30.32 -2.49 17.77
N ALA A 152 31.52 -2.15 17.26
CA ALA A 152 31.65 -1.30 16.08
C ALA A 152 31.10 -1.95 14.80
N PHE A 153 31.05 -3.28 14.73
CA PHE A 153 30.39 -4.00 13.63
C PHE A 153 28.87 -3.99 13.78
N LYS A 154 28.36 -4.08 15.01
CA LYS A 154 26.93 -4.16 15.30
C LYS A 154 26.21 -2.82 15.20
N ASP A 155 26.86 -1.72 15.57
CA ASP A 155 26.25 -0.38 15.56
C ASP A 155 25.68 0.03 14.18
N PRO A 156 26.39 -0.12 13.05
CA PRO A 156 25.84 0.18 11.73
C PRO A 156 24.72 -0.79 11.32
N CYS A 157 24.80 -2.05 11.76
CA CYS A 157 23.80 -3.08 11.47
C CYS A 157 22.47 -2.79 12.17
N ASP A 158 22.49 -2.45 13.46
CA ASP A 158 21.27 -2.21 14.23
C ASP A 158 20.66 -0.83 13.95
N GLY A 159 21.50 0.21 13.80
CA GLY A 159 21.04 1.59 13.63
C GLY A 159 20.58 1.93 12.20
N LYS A 160 21.37 1.58 11.18
CA LYS A 160 21.12 2.00 9.79
C LYS A 160 20.50 0.91 8.92
N LEU A 161 20.87 -0.35 9.14
CA LEU A 161 20.36 -1.48 8.37
C LEU A 161 19.11 -2.14 9.03
N GLY A 162 18.97 -2.05 10.35
CA GLY A 162 17.85 -2.63 11.12
C GLY A 162 16.58 -1.77 11.19
N SER A 163 16.65 -0.48 10.89
CA SER A 163 15.55 0.48 11.15
C SER A 163 14.43 0.46 10.11
N LYS A 164 14.64 -0.05 8.90
CA LYS A 164 13.59 -0.11 7.87
C LYS A 164 13.06 -1.53 7.75
N HIS A 165 12.05 -1.81 8.60
CA HIS A 165 10.94 -2.74 8.37
C HIS A 165 11.28 -4.13 7.85
N ASN A 166 11.10 -5.17 8.67
CA ASN A 166 10.44 -6.45 8.33
C ASN A 166 10.78 -7.16 7.00
N PHE A 167 11.82 -6.73 6.29
CA PHE A 167 12.19 -7.15 4.94
C PHE A 167 12.83 -8.54 4.97
N TRP A 168 13.44 -8.87 6.11
CA TRP A 168 14.03 -10.16 6.42
C TRP A 168 13.07 -11.14 7.12
N ARG A 169 11.78 -10.78 7.31
CA ARG A 169 10.83 -11.59 8.11
C ARG A 169 9.54 -11.96 7.37
N GLN A 170 9.60 -12.10 6.04
CA GLN A 170 8.52 -12.72 5.27
C GLN A 170 9.05 -13.95 4.53
N THR A 171 9.26 -15.01 5.31
CA THR A 171 8.98 -16.39 4.91
C THR A 171 7.98 -16.93 5.91
#